data_AF-A0A1Q6X0D1-F1
#
_entry.id   AF-A0A1Q6X0D1-F1
#
_cell.length_a   1.000
_cell.length_b   1.000
_cell.length_c   1.000
_cell.angle_alpha   90.00
_cell.angle_beta   90.00
_cell.angle_gamma   90.00
#
_symmetry.space_group_name_H-M   'P 1'
#
loop_
_entity.id
_entity.type
_entity.pdbx_description
1 polymer ?
#
loop_
_entity_poly.entity_id
_entity_poly.type
_entity_poly.pdbx_seq_one_letter_code
_entity_poly.pdbx_strand_id
1 'polypeptide(L)'
;MEVASSRLLTKISAFGGTLMPLSLMTLSLVDSPVTLQEGVKILERDDYRCQYCGLDGRASFENALVMRVDFVVPRARKGKKEPGNLVACCTPCNTIKGTRVYANFEGAKAFVLKKREELRKNWESKTARPLAKSARA
;
A
#
# COMPACT_ATOMS: atom_id res chain seq x y z
N MET A 1 57.81 4.94 13.29
CA MET A 1 56.88 5.85 14.00
C MET A 1 56.95 7.16 13.26
N GLU A 2 55.95 7.76 12.62
CA GLU A 2 54.51 7.57 12.56
C GLU A 2 54.04 8.37 11.33
N VAL A 3 53.06 7.86 10.58
CA VAL A 3 52.60 8.43 9.31
C VAL A 3 51.47 9.42 9.58
N ALA A 4 51.66 10.71 9.32
CA ALA A 4 50.59 11.71 9.40
C ALA A 4 49.90 11.87 8.04
N SER A 5 48.87 11.07 7.78
CA SER A 5 47.95 11.27 6.64
C SER A 5 46.72 12.05 7.12
N SER A 6 46.75 13.37 6.94
CA SER A 6 45.59 14.22 7.18
C SER A 6 44.63 14.12 5.99
N ARG A 7 43.61 13.27 6.11
CA ARG A 7 42.45 13.25 5.21
C ARG A 7 41.39 14.18 5.81
N LEU A 8 41.27 15.39 5.26
CA LEU A 8 40.06 16.19 5.42
C LEU A 8 38.90 15.44 4.76
N LEU A 9 38.07 14.77 5.56
CA LEU A 9 36.77 14.26 5.13
C LEU A 9 35.76 15.40 5.25
N THR A 10 35.50 16.07 4.13
CA THR A 10 34.38 17.01 3.99
C THR A 10 33.08 16.24 4.19
N LYS A 11 32.35 16.56 5.26
CA LYS A 11 30.99 16.05 5.50
C LYS A 11 30.05 16.61 4.43
N ILE A 12 29.76 15.82 3.40
CA ILE A 12 28.66 16.10 2.49
C ILE A 12 27.38 15.69 3.21
N SER A 13 26.60 16.69 3.62
CA SER A 13 25.26 16.52 4.20
C SER A 13 24.34 15.79 3.22
N ALA A 14 23.66 14.76 3.70
CA ALA A 14 22.67 14.00 2.94
C ALA A 14 21.50 14.89 2.51
N PHE A 15 21.36 15.13 1.20
CA PHE A 15 20.11 15.61 0.61
C PHE A 15 19.12 14.44 0.50
N GLY A 16 18.45 14.13 1.62
CA GLY A 16 17.37 13.14 1.70
C GLY A 16 16.03 13.69 1.20
N GLY A 17 15.99 14.29 0.00
CA GLY A 17 14.77 14.77 -0.62
C GLY A 17 14.25 13.77 -1.66
N THR A 18 13.16 13.06 -1.36
CA THR A 18 12.42 12.32 -2.39
C THR A 18 11.83 13.33 -3.38
N LEU A 19 12.30 13.31 -4.62
CA LEU A 19 11.74 14.11 -5.72
C LEU A 19 10.24 13.78 -5.84
N MET A 20 9.37 14.76 -5.54
CA MET A 20 7.93 14.59 -5.67
C MET A 20 7.57 14.43 -7.16
N PRO A 21 6.78 13.41 -7.55
CA PRO A 21 6.38 13.25 -8.94
C PRO A 21 5.44 14.39 -9.36
N LEU A 22 5.78 15.06 -10.47
CA LEU A 22 4.90 16.03 -11.12
C LEU A 22 3.70 15.29 -11.73
N SER A 23 2.49 15.72 -11.41
CA SER A 23 1.30 15.25 -12.14
C SER A 23 1.20 16.01 -13.46
N LEU A 24 1.42 15.31 -14.58
CA LEU A 24 1.36 15.93 -15.91
C LEU A 24 -0.05 16.44 -16.29
N MET A 25 -1.10 15.90 -15.66
CA MET A 25 -2.48 16.34 -15.92
C MET A 25 -2.85 17.65 -15.21
N THR A 26 -2.20 17.94 -14.08
CA THR A 26 -2.52 19.12 -13.25
C THR A 26 -1.36 20.10 -13.12
N LEU A 27 -0.19 19.77 -13.69
CA LEU A 27 1.06 20.53 -13.60
C LEU A 27 1.39 20.98 -12.17
N SER A 28 0.96 20.19 -11.18
CA SER A 28 1.12 20.47 -9.76
C SER A 28 2.09 19.48 -9.15
N LEU A 29 2.96 19.95 -8.24
CA LEU A 29 3.67 19.07 -7.31
C LEU A 29 2.61 18.31 -6.51
N VAL A 30 2.50 16.99 -6.73
CA VAL A 30 1.61 16.17 -5.93
C VAL A 30 2.41 15.73 -4.72
N ASP A 31 2.14 16.36 -3.57
CA ASP A 31 2.69 15.89 -2.31
C ASP A 31 2.45 14.39 -2.17
N SER A 32 3.51 13.66 -1.81
CA SER A 32 3.40 12.26 -1.40
C SER A 32 2.28 12.18 -0.37
N PRO A 33 1.26 11.35 -0.60
CA PRO A 33 0.04 11.41 0.15
C PRO A 33 0.27 11.14 1.65
N VAL A 34 1.29 10.34 1.98
CA VAL A 34 1.77 10.05 3.33
C VAL A 34 3.29 9.94 3.27
N THR A 35 4.01 10.48 4.26
CA THR A 35 5.46 10.27 4.40
C THR A 35 5.75 8.84 4.87
N LEU A 36 6.99 8.35 4.71
CA LEU A 36 7.37 7.03 5.19
C LEU A 36 7.10 6.87 6.69
N GLN A 37 7.47 7.87 7.50
CA GLN A 37 7.31 7.85 8.95
C GLN A 37 5.84 7.85 9.38
N GLU A 38 5.00 8.66 8.73
CA GLU A 38 3.55 8.64 8.96
C GLU A 38 2.95 7.28 8.57
N GLY A 39 3.41 6.70 7.47
CA GLY A 39 2.93 5.41 6.98
C GLY A 39 3.24 4.28 7.95
N VAL A 40 4.48 4.23 8.44
CA VAL A 40 4.91 3.25 9.44
C VAL A 40 4.07 3.33 10.71
N LYS A 41 3.79 4.54 11.23
CA LYS A 41 2.93 4.72 12.42
C LYS A 41 1.52 4.16 12.24
N ILE A 42 0.91 4.33 11.06
CA ILE A 42 -0.42 3.75 10.78
C ILE A 42 -0.34 2.23 10.68
N LEU A 43 0.68 1.69 10.03
CA LEU A 43 0.89 0.25 9.95
C LEU A 43 1.10 -0.38 11.32
N GLU A 44 1.92 0.23 12.18
CA GLU A 44 2.15 -0.22 13.56
C GLU A 44 0.88 -0.19 14.40
N ARG A 45 0.11 0.91 14.33
CA ARG A 45 -1.18 1.06 15.04
C ARG A 45 -2.13 -0.09 14.71
N ASP A 46 -2.17 -0.47 13.43
CA ASP A 46 -3.07 -1.50 12.91
C ASP A 46 -2.45 -2.92 12.96
N ASP A 47 -1.34 -3.09 13.67
CA ASP A 47 -0.54 -4.33 13.77
C ASP A 47 -0.21 -4.95 12.40
N TYR A 48 0.03 -4.11 11.40
CA TYR A 48 0.27 -4.52 10.01
C TYR A 48 -0.84 -5.43 9.46
N ARG A 49 -2.04 -5.39 10.04
CA ARG A 49 -3.21 -6.13 9.56
C ARG A 49 -4.01 -5.27 8.59
N CYS A 50 -4.31 -5.83 7.43
CA CYS A 50 -5.18 -5.18 6.47
C CYS A 50 -6.58 -4.99 7.07
N GLN A 51 -7.01 -3.74 7.28
CA GLN A 51 -8.30 -3.41 7.90
C GLN A 51 -9.52 -3.86 7.07
N TYR A 52 -9.31 -4.12 5.78
CA TYR A 52 -10.35 -4.65 4.88
C TYR A 52 -10.50 -6.18 4.96
N CYS A 53 -9.43 -6.94 4.73
CA CYS A 53 -9.50 -8.39 4.56
C CYS A 53 -8.80 -9.21 5.65
N GLY A 54 -8.18 -8.57 6.63
CA GLY A 54 -7.49 -9.24 7.73
C GLY A 54 -6.15 -9.89 7.36
N LEU A 55 -5.60 -9.65 6.16
CA LEU A 55 -4.26 -10.14 5.79
C LEU A 55 -3.25 -9.69 6.85
N ASP A 56 -2.56 -10.66 7.43
CA ASP A 56 -1.49 -10.42 8.40
C ASP A 56 -0.19 -10.10 7.67
N GLY A 57 0.20 -8.82 7.70
CA GLY A 57 1.43 -8.32 7.09
C GLY A 57 2.70 -8.86 7.72
N ARG A 58 2.66 -9.33 8.98
CA ARG A 58 3.82 -9.86 9.70
C ARG A 58 4.02 -11.36 9.47
N ALA A 59 3.00 -12.06 8.97
CA ALA A 59 3.05 -13.52 8.80
C ALA A 59 4.11 -13.98 7.78
N SER A 60 4.51 -13.14 6.82
CA SER A 60 5.58 -13.45 5.86
C SER A 60 6.19 -12.18 5.26
N PHE A 61 7.41 -12.29 4.74
CA PHE A 61 8.06 -11.21 4.00
C PHE A 61 7.22 -10.73 2.80
N GLU A 62 6.63 -11.67 2.05
CA GLU A 62 5.76 -11.36 0.91
C GLU A 62 4.52 -10.56 1.32
N ASN A 63 3.92 -10.87 2.47
CA ASN A 63 2.79 -10.11 2.99
C ASN A 63 3.22 -8.69 3.39
N ALA A 64 4.39 -8.54 4.03
CA ALA A 64 4.92 -7.23 4.42
C ALA A 64 5.13 -6.32 3.18
N LEU A 65 5.63 -6.88 2.07
CA LEU A 65 5.87 -6.13 0.83
C LEU A 65 4.60 -5.54 0.20
N VAL A 66 3.43 -6.14 0.44
CA VAL A 66 2.15 -5.67 -0.10
C VAL A 66 1.36 -4.78 0.85
N MET A 67 1.87 -4.50 2.06
CA MET A 67 1.21 -3.59 2.99
C MET A 67 1.38 -2.13 2.56
N ARG A 68 0.30 -1.35 2.67
CA ARG A 68 0.18 0.05 2.29
C ARG A 68 -0.72 0.79 3.28
N VAL A 69 -0.75 2.11 3.19
CA VAL A 69 -1.73 2.95 3.88
C VAL A 69 -2.75 3.47 2.86
N ASP A 70 -4.03 3.30 3.17
CA ASP A 70 -5.14 3.81 2.36
C ASP A 70 -5.87 4.94 3.09
N PHE A 71 -6.44 5.85 2.29
CA PHE A 71 -7.33 6.90 2.75
C PHE A 71 -8.77 6.40 2.67
N VAL A 72 -9.45 6.25 3.81
CA VAL A 72 -10.84 5.80 3.88
C VAL A 72 -11.73 6.68 2.99
N VAL A 73 -11.61 8.00 3.14
CA VAL A 73 -12.10 9.01 2.19
C VAL A 73 -10.93 9.44 1.30
N PRO A 74 -10.95 9.17 -0.03
CA PRO A 74 -9.85 9.50 -0.92
C PRO A 74 -9.54 11.01 -1.00
N ARG A 75 -8.26 11.36 -1.24
CA ARG A 75 -7.82 12.76 -1.44
C ARG A 75 -8.55 13.48 -2.58
N ALA A 76 -8.80 12.79 -3.69
CA ALA A 76 -9.57 13.33 -4.82
C ALA A 76 -11.01 13.75 -4.43
N ARG A 77 -11.48 13.33 -3.26
CA ARG A 77 -12.79 13.63 -2.68
C ARG A 77 -12.67 14.43 -1.38
N LYS A 78 -11.57 15.19 -1.23
CA LYS A 78 -11.26 16.07 -0.09
C LYS A 78 -11.08 15.33 1.25
N GLY A 79 -10.73 14.04 1.23
CA GLY A 79 -10.35 13.33 2.44
C GLY A 79 -9.10 13.91 3.08
N LYS A 80 -9.13 14.11 4.41
CA LYS A 80 -8.04 14.72 5.18
C LYS A 80 -6.93 13.70 5.44
N LYS A 81 -5.69 14.18 5.54
CA LYS A 81 -4.54 13.39 5.99
C LYS A 81 -4.47 13.40 7.52
N GLU A 82 -5.42 12.73 8.14
CA GLU A 82 -5.51 12.59 9.59
C GLU A 82 -5.55 11.10 9.96
N PRO A 83 -4.99 10.68 11.11
CA PRO A 83 -4.92 9.25 11.48
C PRO A 83 -6.27 8.53 11.43
N GLY A 84 -7.38 9.22 11.72
CA GLY A 84 -8.74 8.64 11.64
C GLY A 84 -9.23 8.33 10.23
N ASN A 85 -8.65 8.96 9.21
CA ASN A 85 -8.96 8.70 7.79
C ASN A 85 -7.93 7.79 7.11
N LEU A 86 -6.92 7.30 7.86
CA LEU A 86 -5.85 6.45 7.34
C LEU A 86 -5.93 5.05 7.96
N VAL A 87 -5.79 4.02 7.14
CA VAL A 87 -5.83 2.62 7.58
C VAL A 87 -4.75 1.78 6.90
N ALA A 88 -4.25 0.77 7.59
CA ALA A 88 -3.41 -0.26 7.01
C ALA A 88 -4.24 -1.13 6.05
N CYS A 89 -3.72 -1.38 4.86
CA CYS A 89 -4.37 -2.22 3.87
C CYS A 89 -3.33 -2.95 3.01
N CYS A 90 -3.72 -4.08 2.43
CA CYS A 90 -2.91 -4.72 1.41
C CYS A 90 -3.19 -4.09 0.02
N THR A 91 -2.18 -4.10 -0.86
CA THR A 91 -2.28 -3.57 -2.23
C THR A 91 -3.55 -4.03 -2.97
N PRO A 92 -3.95 -5.32 -2.96
CA PRO A 92 -5.17 -5.75 -3.64
C PRO A 92 -6.45 -5.08 -3.10
N CYS A 93 -6.59 -4.94 -1.78
CA CYS A 93 -7.76 -4.26 -1.20
C CYS A 93 -7.78 -2.78 -1.55
N ASN A 94 -6.62 -2.13 -1.49
CA ASN A 94 -6.48 -0.72 -1.87
C ASN A 94 -6.91 -0.49 -3.33
N THR A 95 -6.42 -1.34 -4.24
CA THR A 95 -6.78 -1.29 -5.67
C THR A 95 -8.27 -1.55 -5.89
N ILE A 96 -8.86 -2.53 -5.20
CA ILE A 96 -10.30 -2.83 -5.31
C ILE A 96 -11.15 -1.64 -4.87
N LYS A 97 -10.82 -1.03 -3.72
CA LYS A 97 -11.54 0.16 -3.22
C LYS A 97 -11.44 1.32 -4.21
N GLY A 98 -10.23 1.59 -4.68
CA GLY A 98 -9.92 2.71 -5.57
C GLY A 98 -10.31 4.06 -4.96
N THR A 99 -10.88 4.94 -5.79
CA THR A 99 -11.26 6.32 -5.44
C THR A 99 -12.73 6.48 -5.05
N ARG A 100 -13.43 5.37 -4.75
CA ARG A 100 -14.83 5.38 -4.35
C ARG A 100 -14.97 5.91 -2.92
N VAL A 101 -16.08 6.60 -2.67
CA VAL A 101 -16.48 7.10 -1.34
C VAL A 101 -17.64 6.25 -0.87
N TYR A 102 -17.65 5.93 0.41
CA TYR A 102 -18.69 5.14 1.06
C TYR A 102 -19.26 5.93 2.22
N ALA A 103 -20.49 5.60 2.64
CA ALA A 103 -21.12 6.25 3.78
C ALA A 103 -20.31 6.08 5.09
N ASN A 104 -19.65 4.94 5.23
CA ASN A 104 -18.78 4.62 6.36
C ASN A 104 -17.73 3.58 5.93
N PHE A 105 -16.77 3.32 6.82
CA PHE A 105 -15.71 2.34 6.59
C PHE A 105 -16.25 0.92 6.36
N GLU A 106 -17.29 0.52 7.09
CA GLU A 106 -17.91 -0.81 6.94
C GLU A 106 -18.51 -1.01 5.54
N GLY A 107 -19.12 0.02 4.96
CA GLY A 107 -19.59 -0.01 3.58
C GLY A 107 -18.46 -0.18 2.57
N ALA A 108 -17.31 0.47 2.81
CA ALA A 108 -16.11 0.28 2.00
C ALA A 108 -15.59 -1.16 2.11
N LYS A 109 -15.53 -1.68 3.34
CA LYS A 109 -15.08 -3.04 3.64
C LYS A 109 -15.97 -4.10 3.02
N ALA A 110 -17.29 -3.97 3.17
CA ALA A 110 -18.27 -4.86 2.56
C ALA A 110 -18.11 -4.90 1.03
N PHE A 111 -17.94 -3.73 0.40
CA PHE A 111 -17.68 -3.66 -1.03
C PHE A 111 -16.39 -4.37 -1.42
N VAL A 112 -15.28 -4.09 -0.72
CA VAL A 112 -13.97 -4.70 -1.02
C VAL A 112 -14.03 -6.21 -0.90
N LEU A 113 -14.64 -6.73 0.17
CA LEU A 113 -14.77 -8.17 0.40
C LEU A 113 -15.65 -8.85 -0.65
N LYS A 114 -16.80 -8.26 -0.99
CA LYS A 114 -17.65 -8.74 -2.09
C LYS A 114 -16.86 -8.84 -3.39
N LYS A 115 -16.09 -7.80 -3.72
CA LYS A 115 -15.32 -7.77 -4.97
C LYS A 115 -14.14 -8.75 -4.95
N ARG A 116 -13.49 -8.98 -3.81
CA ARG A 116 -12.47 -10.04 -3.66
C ARG A 116 -13.06 -11.40 -3.98
N GLU A 117 -14.27 -11.68 -3.50
CA GLU A 117 -14.93 -12.96 -3.76
C GLU A 117 -15.32 -13.13 -5.23
N GLU A 118 -15.85 -12.08 -5.87
CA GLU A 118 -16.08 -12.09 -7.32
C GLU A 118 -14.80 -12.37 -8.11
N LEU A 119 -13.68 -11.74 -7.73
CA LEU A 119 -12.38 -11.96 -8.37
C LEU A 119 -11.85 -13.38 -8.14
N ARG A 120 -12.05 -13.94 -6.94
CA ARG A 120 -11.70 -15.33 -6.63
C ARG A 120 -12.44 -16.29 -7.55
N LYS A 121 -13.77 -16.21 -7.61
CA LYS A 121 -14.62 -17.05 -8.48
C LYS A 121 -14.23 -16.93 -9.95
N ASN A 122 -13.94 -15.70 -10.39
CA ASN A 122 -13.49 -15.44 -11.76
C ASN A 122 -12.10 -16.01 -12.07
N TRP A 123 -11.21 -16.04 -11.08
CA TRP A 123 -9.90 -16.67 -11.23
C TRP A 123 -10.07 -18.19 -11.29
N GLU A 124 -10.76 -18.78 -10.32
CA GLU A 124 -11.03 -20.22 -10.24
C GLU A 124 -11.68 -20.76 -11.53
N SER A 125 -12.67 -20.07 -12.09
CA SER A 125 -13.32 -20.49 -13.34
C SER A 125 -12.41 -20.47 -14.56
N LYS A 126 -11.37 -19.62 -14.56
CA LYS A 126 -10.43 -19.45 -15.68
C LYS A 126 -9.15 -20.27 -15.52
N THR A 127 -8.69 -20.46 -14.29
CA THR A 127 -7.41 -21.13 -13.98
C THR A 127 -7.57 -22.54 -13.47
N ALA A 128 -8.80 -23.04 -13.27
CA ALA A 128 -9.05 -24.46 -13.07
C ALA A 128 -8.46 -25.25 -14.24
N ARG A 129 -7.25 -25.77 -14.05
CA ARG A 129 -6.61 -26.71 -14.96
C ARG A 129 -7.58 -27.89 -15.09
N PRO A 130 -8.06 -28.25 -16.29
CA PRO A 130 -8.88 -29.44 -16.45
C PRO A 130 -8.07 -30.63 -15.94
N LEU A 131 -8.59 -31.36 -14.96
CA LEU A 131 -7.97 -32.56 -14.38
C LEU A 131 -7.70 -33.67 -15.43
N ALA A 132 -8.18 -33.50 -16.67
CA ALA A 132 -8.22 -34.54 -17.70
C ALA A 132 -7.02 -34.61 -18.66
N LYS A 133 -6.06 -33.67 -18.66
CA LYS A 133 -4.98 -33.64 -19.68
C LYS A 133 -3.63 -34.26 -19.27
N SER A 134 -3.51 -34.82 -18.07
CA SER A 134 -2.28 -35.47 -17.60
C SER A 134 -2.36 -37.00 -17.46
N ALA A 135 -3.41 -37.65 -17.98
CA ALA A 135 -3.59 -39.10 -17.94
C ALA A 135 -3.39 -39.80 -19.31
N ARG A 136 -2.77 -39.13 -20.29
CA ARG A 136 -2.36 -39.71 -21.57
C ARG A 136 -0.90 -39.35 -21.87
N ALA A 137 0.02 -40.11 -21.30
CA ALA A 137 1.39 -40.29 -21.76
C ALA A 137 1.92 -41.59 -21.15
#